data_AF-A0A964E5I0-F1
#
_entry.id   AF-A0A964E5I0-F1
#
_cell.length_a   1.000
_cell.length_b   1.000
_cell.length_c   1.000
_cell.angle_alpha   90.00
_cell.angle_beta   90.00
_cell.angle_gamma   90.00
#
_symmetry.space_group_name_H-M   'P 1'
#
loop_
_entity.id
_entity.type
_entity.pdbx_description
1 polymer ?
#
loop_
_entity_poly.entity_id
_entity_poly.type
_entity_poly.pdbx_seq_one_letter_code
_entity_poly.pdbx_strand_id
1 'polypeptide(L)'
;MIRQALAPDRRHRTMRVAGQPDLILFSPLDLPRAVDVAPVISLLELVQYRCGRLAANLEALPDASALQRLLNRWDAVILGASGDRRADFCALLISEQQGDGDGDALTIRQGRNYAALSDQILERATQSDPLASPAQVEARIKAMHARLSAKTAAQGFGGSFRTQVTVAGGFVLDLGRIAPPPPEHIAACLTDVAMFIAAPPPIPLLLRIAMVWAQLIAIAPFEQGNQMLCQALAAEMAVREGYAPLFNAQFVLPEQACARNALRAAILEGVWAPWFCYFLQGVNKAIGKVQDVIESVQTIAAQWERRLDGTRQHSFARATAQWASCQPALTANAVRARFDVSSPTARAALARLVEVGILLGHSESRGRRLYVAPDILAIFSDQADGPASPEAEPICMVAATGRPRGLFV
;
A
#
# COMPACT_ATOMS: atom_id res chain seq x y z
N MET A 1 32.45 5.03 14.80
CA MET A 1 31.52 3.88 14.93
C MET A 1 30.57 3.75 13.72
N ILE A 2 29.78 4.77 13.33
CA ILE A 2 28.81 4.63 12.21
C ILE A 2 29.44 4.33 10.83
N ARG A 3 30.56 4.98 10.47
CA ARG A 3 31.27 4.68 9.19
C ARG A 3 31.81 3.25 9.09
N GLN A 4 32.02 2.56 10.22
CA GLN A 4 32.47 1.16 10.21
C GLN A 4 31.34 0.20 9.85
N ALA A 5 30.08 0.59 10.06
CA ALA A 5 28.90 -0.16 9.66
C ALA A 5 28.57 -0.04 8.16
N LEU A 6 29.21 0.88 7.43
CA LEU A 6 29.07 0.99 5.99
C LEU A 6 30.04 0.04 5.30
N ALA A 7 29.56 -0.63 4.25
CA ALA A 7 30.44 -1.34 3.33
C ALA A 7 31.51 -0.38 2.77
N PRO A 8 32.74 -0.86 2.47
CA PRO A 8 33.86 0.01 2.10
C PRO A 8 33.56 0.96 0.93
N ASP A 9 32.85 0.47 -0.07
CA ASP A 9 32.37 1.20 -1.25
C ASP A 9 31.29 2.25 -0.93
N ARG A 10 30.66 2.22 0.24
CA ARG A 10 29.58 3.15 0.63
C ARG A 10 30.05 4.31 1.49
N ARG A 11 31.25 4.20 2.07
CA ARG A 11 31.80 5.22 3.00
C ARG A 11 31.98 6.59 2.36
N HIS A 12 32.29 6.63 1.05
CA HIS A 12 32.50 7.87 0.31
C HIS A 12 31.20 8.63 -0.01
N ARG A 13 30.04 8.00 0.15
CA ARG A 13 28.71 8.60 -0.08
C ARG A 13 28.10 9.23 1.18
N THR A 14 28.94 9.55 2.17
CA THR A 14 28.52 10.15 3.44
C THR A 14 28.92 11.61 3.56
N MET A 15 28.02 12.44 4.07
CA MET A 15 28.27 13.84 4.41
C MET A 15 27.93 14.10 5.86
N ARG A 16 28.73 14.91 6.55
CA ARG A 16 28.42 15.35 7.93
C ARG A 16 27.58 16.61 7.89
N VAL A 17 26.64 16.73 8.81
CA VAL A 17 25.84 17.95 8.97
C VAL A 17 26.56 18.90 9.94
N ALA A 18 26.78 20.15 9.50
CA ALA A 18 27.41 21.17 10.34
C ALA A 18 26.56 21.41 11.61
N GLY A 19 27.21 21.45 12.78
CA GLY A 19 26.51 21.62 14.07
C GLY A 19 25.78 20.37 14.58
N GLN A 20 25.75 19.27 13.83
CA GLN A 20 25.16 17.98 14.24
C GLN A 20 26.15 16.83 14.01
N PRO A 21 27.20 16.69 14.85
CA PRO A 21 28.28 15.74 14.63
C PRO A 21 27.84 14.27 14.66
N ASP A 22 26.68 14.01 15.26
CA ASP A 22 26.08 12.69 15.34
C ASP A 22 25.26 12.31 14.11
N LEU A 23 24.89 13.26 13.25
CA LEU A 23 24.07 13.03 12.06
C LEU A 23 24.94 12.89 10.80
N ILE A 24 24.71 11.81 10.05
CA ILE A 24 25.38 11.55 8.78
C ILE A 24 24.33 11.48 7.67
N LEU A 25 24.45 12.33 6.64
CA LEU A 25 23.67 12.18 5.41
C LEU A 25 24.30 11.09 4.55
N PHE A 26 23.47 10.24 3.98
CA PHE A 26 23.91 9.17 3.09
C PHE A 26 23.19 9.26 1.75
N SER A 27 23.96 9.33 0.66
CA SER A 27 23.43 9.20 -0.69
C SER A 27 23.47 7.72 -1.08
N PRO A 28 22.31 7.05 -1.27
CA PRO A 28 22.32 5.64 -1.62
C PRO A 28 23.03 5.42 -2.96
N LEU A 29 23.69 4.27 -3.07
CA LEU A 29 24.33 3.86 -4.32
C LEU A 29 23.25 3.47 -5.32
N ASP A 30 23.64 3.42 -6.58
CA ASP A 30 22.84 2.92 -7.68
C ASP A 30 22.33 1.50 -7.38
N LEU A 31 21.10 1.22 -7.80
CA LEU A 31 20.48 -0.09 -7.68
C LEU A 31 21.33 -1.11 -8.47
N PRO A 32 21.73 -2.23 -7.83
CA PRO A 32 22.52 -3.23 -8.51
C PRO A 32 21.72 -3.86 -9.65
N ARG A 33 22.36 -4.05 -10.81
CA ARG A 33 21.71 -4.63 -12.01
C ARG A 33 21.72 -6.15 -12.01
N ALA A 34 22.37 -6.75 -11.01
CA ALA A 34 22.33 -8.17 -10.70
C ALA A 34 22.36 -8.35 -9.18
N VAL A 35 21.60 -9.30 -8.66
CA VAL A 35 21.54 -9.64 -7.23
C VAL A 35 21.53 -11.16 -7.08
N ASP A 36 22.08 -11.66 -5.97
CA ASP A 36 21.96 -13.07 -5.64
C ASP A 36 20.55 -13.37 -5.14
N VAL A 37 19.83 -14.19 -5.92
CA VAL A 37 18.46 -14.61 -5.63
C VAL A 37 18.40 -15.96 -4.91
N ALA A 38 19.50 -16.72 -4.89
CA ALA A 38 19.53 -18.07 -4.34
C ALA A 38 19.04 -18.13 -2.87
N PRO A 39 19.36 -17.18 -1.99
CA PRO A 39 18.91 -17.22 -0.60
C PRO A 39 17.38 -17.10 -0.41
N VAL A 40 16.67 -16.59 -1.41
CA VAL A 40 15.22 -16.29 -1.32
C VAL A 40 14.39 -16.99 -2.40
N ILE A 41 15.01 -17.85 -3.22
CA ILE A 41 14.37 -18.40 -4.42
C ILE A 41 13.09 -19.19 -4.11
N SER A 42 13.11 -20.05 -3.09
CA SER A 42 11.94 -20.84 -2.70
C SER A 42 10.79 -19.98 -2.17
N LEU A 43 11.11 -18.92 -1.42
CA LEU A 43 10.10 -17.97 -0.95
C LEU A 43 9.55 -17.14 -2.11
N LEU A 44 10.41 -16.71 -3.04
CA LEU A 44 10.01 -15.97 -4.23
C LEU A 44 9.03 -16.80 -5.09
N GLU A 45 9.35 -18.07 -5.36
CA GLU A 45 8.49 -18.98 -6.14
C GLU A 45 7.12 -19.16 -5.47
N LEU A 46 7.11 -19.40 -4.15
CA LEU A 46 5.87 -19.51 -3.38
C LEU A 46 5.02 -18.24 -3.49
N VAL A 47 5.63 -17.07 -3.30
CA VAL A 47 4.90 -15.78 -3.33
C VAL A 47 4.41 -15.47 -4.73
N GLN A 48 5.20 -15.72 -5.78
CA GLN A 48 4.77 -15.55 -7.17
C GLN A 48 3.58 -16.45 -7.51
N TYR A 49 3.63 -17.73 -7.11
CA TYR A 49 2.51 -18.66 -7.26
C TYR A 49 1.25 -18.16 -6.55
N ARG A 50 1.39 -17.68 -5.30
CA ARG A 50 0.26 -17.14 -4.53
C ARG A 50 -0.28 -15.83 -5.11
N CYS A 51 0.57 -14.96 -5.65
CA CYS A 51 0.13 -13.77 -6.40
C CYS A 51 -0.72 -14.17 -7.61
N GLY A 52 -0.26 -15.14 -8.41
CA GLY A 52 -1.01 -15.64 -9.56
C GLY A 52 -2.37 -16.25 -9.17
N ARG A 53 -2.40 -17.05 -8.10
CA ARG A 53 -3.66 -17.59 -7.57
C ARG A 53 -4.60 -16.50 -7.06
N LEU A 54 -4.08 -15.49 -6.37
CA LEU A 54 -4.89 -14.37 -5.90
C LEU A 54 -5.49 -13.59 -7.08
N ALA A 55 -4.69 -13.33 -8.12
CA ALA A 55 -5.18 -12.66 -9.33
C ALA A 55 -6.32 -13.45 -9.98
N ALA A 56 -6.15 -14.75 -10.19
CA ALA A 56 -7.20 -15.61 -10.74
C ALA A 56 -8.47 -15.66 -9.87
N ASN A 57 -8.31 -15.71 -8.54
CA ASN A 57 -9.43 -15.68 -7.61
C ASN A 57 -10.18 -14.35 -7.65
N LEU A 58 -9.47 -13.23 -7.72
CA LEU A 58 -10.07 -11.90 -7.82
C LEU A 58 -10.84 -11.75 -9.13
N GLU A 59 -10.28 -12.19 -10.26
CA GLU A 59 -10.94 -12.15 -11.58
C GLU A 59 -12.22 -12.99 -11.63
N ALA A 60 -12.30 -14.08 -10.86
CA ALA A 60 -13.49 -14.93 -10.79
C ALA A 60 -14.65 -14.31 -10.00
N LEU A 61 -14.44 -13.20 -9.27
CA LEU A 61 -15.48 -12.56 -8.46
C LEU A 61 -16.43 -11.71 -9.32
N PRO A 62 -17.75 -11.75 -9.07
CA PRO A 62 -18.74 -10.98 -9.84
C PRO A 62 -18.49 -9.46 -9.87
N ASP A 63 -17.94 -8.90 -8.79
CA ASP A 63 -17.65 -7.46 -8.64
C ASP A 63 -16.17 -7.23 -8.25
N ALA A 64 -15.24 -7.96 -8.91
CA ALA A 64 -13.79 -7.89 -8.68
C ALA A 64 -13.25 -6.46 -8.55
N SER A 65 -13.67 -5.56 -9.45
CA SER A 65 -13.23 -4.16 -9.43
C SER A 65 -13.69 -3.39 -8.19
N ALA A 66 -14.88 -3.70 -7.65
CA ALA A 66 -15.39 -3.04 -6.45
C ALA A 66 -14.65 -3.52 -5.21
N LEU A 67 -14.38 -4.83 -5.11
CA LEU A 67 -13.60 -5.37 -3.99
C LEU A 67 -12.16 -4.83 -4.02
N GLN A 68 -11.53 -4.80 -5.20
CA GLN A 68 -10.21 -4.20 -5.39
C GLN A 68 -10.19 -2.74 -4.93
N ARG A 69 -11.20 -1.95 -5.29
CA ARG A 69 -11.35 -0.56 -4.84
C ARG A 69 -11.46 -0.47 -3.33
N LEU A 70 -12.27 -1.33 -2.70
CA LEU A 70 -12.46 -1.37 -1.25
C LEU A 70 -11.14 -1.67 -0.52
N LEU A 71 -10.39 -2.66 -1.00
CA LEU A 71 -9.07 -3.02 -0.47
C LEU A 71 -8.06 -1.87 -0.62
N ASN A 72 -8.04 -1.18 -1.76
CA ASN A 72 -7.19 0.01 -1.97
C ASN A 72 -7.51 1.13 -0.98
N ARG A 73 -8.79 1.30 -0.60
CA ARG A 73 -9.23 2.30 0.38
C ARG A 73 -8.87 1.91 1.81
N TRP A 74 -8.89 0.62 2.10
CA TRP A 74 -8.36 0.11 3.35
C TRP A 74 -6.85 0.38 3.47
N ASP A 75 -6.07 0.11 2.42
CA ASP A 75 -4.65 0.47 2.35
C ASP A 75 -4.43 1.98 2.52
N ALA A 76 -5.28 2.81 1.91
CA ALA A 76 -5.22 4.27 2.04
C ALA A 76 -5.31 4.72 3.51
N VAL A 77 -6.22 4.10 4.26
CA VAL A 77 -6.40 4.36 5.69
C VAL A 77 -5.21 3.86 6.49
N ILE A 78 -4.68 2.67 6.19
CA ILE A 78 -3.51 2.14 6.89
C ILE A 78 -2.29 3.04 6.72
N LEU A 79 -2.10 3.61 5.53
CA LEU A 79 -0.99 4.52 5.23
C LEU A 79 -1.18 5.93 5.81
N GLY A 80 -2.42 6.37 5.98
CA GLY A 80 -2.75 7.73 6.43
C GLY A 80 -3.08 7.85 7.91
N ALA A 81 -3.49 6.76 8.57
CA ALA A 81 -4.05 6.82 9.91
C ALA A 81 -3.01 7.10 10.99
N SER A 82 -3.30 8.12 11.79
CA SER A 82 -2.64 8.45 13.05
C SER A 82 -3.50 8.09 14.27
N GLY A 83 -4.65 7.43 14.07
CA GLY A 83 -5.68 7.15 15.08
C GLY A 83 -6.49 5.87 14.82
N ASP A 84 -7.81 5.92 15.08
CA ASP A 84 -8.73 4.78 14.90
C ASP A 84 -9.00 4.50 13.42
N ARG A 85 -8.29 3.49 12.89
CA ARG A 85 -8.39 3.05 11.48
C ARG A 85 -9.81 2.67 11.07
N ARG A 86 -10.62 2.13 11.97
CA ARG A 86 -12.00 1.74 11.65
C ARG A 86 -12.85 2.99 11.44
N ALA A 87 -12.74 3.95 12.35
CA ALA A 87 -13.44 5.22 12.23
C ALA A 87 -13.01 5.96 10.96
N ASP A 88 -11.71 5.98 10.67
CA ASP A 88 -11.15 6.61 9.47
C ASP A 88 -11.59 5.91 8.18
N PHE A 89 -11.69 4.59 8.15
CA PHE A 89 -12.19 3.85 6.99
C PHE A 89 -13.66 4.10 6.72
N CYS A 90 -14.49 4.05 7.76
CA CYS A 90 -15.89 4.44 7.66
C CYS A 90 -16.02 5.87 7.15
N ALA A 91 -15.30 6.82 7.77
CA ALA A 91 -15.32 8.22 7.37
C ALA A 91 -14.86 8.41 5.92
N LEU A 92 -13.82 7.72 5.47
CA LEU A 92 -13.34 7.77 4.09
C LEU A 92 -14.44 7.35 3.11
N LEU A 93 -15.05 6.18 3.30
CA LEU A 93 -16.09 5.67 2.42
C LEU A 93 -17.34 6.56 2.40
N ILE A 94 -17.70 7.14 3.55
CA ILE A 94 -18.80 8.09 3.66
C ILE A 94 -18.49 9.37 2.89
N SER A 95 -17.28 9.89 3.07
CA SER A 95 -16.81 11.12 2.46
C SER A 95 -16.86 11.02 0.92
N GLU A 96 -16.46 9.89 0.33
CA GLU A 96 -16.55 9.64 -1.12
C GLU A 96 -18.00 9.73 -1.64
N GLN A 97 -18.99 9.34 -0.84
CA GLN A 97 -20.41 9.44 -1.22
C GLN A 97 -20.96 10.88 -1.13
N GLN A 98 -20.33 11.74 -0.34
CA GLN A 98 -20.78 13.12 -0.11
C GLN A 98 -20.19 14.10 -1.14
N GLY A 99 -19.04 13.75 -1.75
CA GLY A 99 -18.26 14.62 -2.62
C GLY A 99 -17.19 15.41 -1.84
N ASP A 100 -16.43 16.27 -2.52
CA ASP A 100 -15.39 17.09 -1.89
C ASP A 100 -15.98 18.14 -0.94
N GLY A 101 -15.85 17.90 0.36
CA GLY A 101 -16.12 18.88 1.40
C GLY A 101 -14.82 19.53 1.88
N ASP A 102 -14.82 20.86 2.04
CA ASP A 102 -13.65 21.57 2.59
C ASP A 102 -13.38 21.28 4.08
N GLY A 103 -14.30 20.59 4.77
CA GLY A 103 -14.20 20.27 6.21
C GLY A 103 -13.62 18.89 6.55
N ASP A 104 -13.20 18.08 5.57
CA ASP A 104 -12.66 16.74 5.84
C ASP A 104 -11.34 16.83 6.61
N ALA A 105 -11.18 15.98 7.62
CA ALA A 105 -9.92 15.81 8.33
C ALA A 105 -8.79 15.42 7.36
N LEU A 106 -7.55 15.83 7.67
CA LEU A 106 -6.38 15.62 6.81
C LEU A 106 -6.21 14.13 6.43
N THR A 107 -6.39 13.22 7.38
CA THR A 107 -6.32 11.76 7.19
C THR A 107 -7.29 11.26 6.12
N ILE A 108 -8.54 11.73 6.16
CA ILE A 108 -9.57 11.38 5.18
C ILE A 108 -9.20 11.90 3.80
N ARG A 109 -8.68 13.12 3.74
CA ARG A 109 -8.24 13.74 2.49
C ARG A 109 -7.06 13.01 1.86
N GLN A 110 -6.07 12.61 2.65
CA GLN A 110 -4.96 11.78 2.18
C GLN A 110 -5.45 10.40 1.71
N GLY A 111 -6.37 9.79 2.46
CA GLY A 111 -7.03 8.53 2.07
C GLY A 111 -7.73 8.65 0.71
N ARG A 112 -8.50 9.72 0.48
CA ARG A 112 -9.14 10.00 -0.82
C ARG A 112 -8.13 10.17 -1.94
N ASN A 113 -7.06 10.93 -1.72
CA ASN A 113 -6.04 11.16 -2.74
C ASN A 113 -5.37 9.84 -3.16
N TYR A 114 -5.06 8.97 -2.20
CA TYR A 114 -4.50 7.66 -2.46
C TYR A 114 -5.50 6.72 -3.15
N ALA A 115 -6.76 6.71 -2.71
CA ALA A 115 -7.82 5.92 -3.35
C ALA A 115 -8.01 6.32 -4.82
N ALA A 116 -8.10 7.63 -5.09
CA ALA A 116 -8.20 8.15 -6.45
C ALA A 116 -6.97 7.80 -7.30
N LEU A 117 -5.76 7.87 -6.73
CA LEU A 117 -4.53 7.46 -7.41
C LEU A 117 -4.54 5.96 -7.74
N SER A 118 -4.97 5.12 -6.80
CA SER A 118 -5.06 3.68 -6.98
C SER A 118 -6.04 3.29 -8.09
N ASP A 119 -7.18 3.99 -8.19
CA ASP A 119 -8.14 3.79 -9.28
C ASP A 119 -7.52 4.12 -10.64
N GLN A 120 -6.75 5.22 -10.76
CA GLN A 120 -6.05 5.54 -12.00
C GLN A 120 -4.95 4.55 -12.36
N ILE A 121 -4.28 3.97 -11.37
CA ILE A 121 -3.26 2.94 -11.61
C ILE A 121 -3.92 1.72 -12.26
N LEU A 122 -5.07 1.32 -11.75
CA LEU A 122 -5.88 0.24 -12.33
C LEU A 122 -6.37 0.58 -13.74
N GLU A 123 -6.91 1.77 -13.94
CA GLU A 123 -7.39 2.22 -15.26
C GLU A 123 -6.24 2.24 -16.29
N ARG A 124 -5.07 2.76 -15.90
CA ARG A 124 -3.90 2.81 -16.80
C ARG A 124 -3.30 1.44 -17.10
N ALA A 125 -3.42 0.48 -16.19
CA ALA A 125 -2.99 -0.89 -16.46
C ALA A 125 -3.72 -1.52 -17.66
N THR A 126 -4.96 -1.07 -17.93
CA THR A 126 -5.73 -1.51 -19.11
C THR A 126 -5.34 -0.79 -20.40
N GLN A 127 -4.52 0.25 -20.31
CA GLN A 127 -4.09 1.08 -21.43
C GLN A 127 -2.61 0.79 -21.76
N SER A 128 -2.22 0.96 -23.02
CA SER A 128 -0.81 0.88 -23.42
C SER A 128 -0.04 2.13 -22.96
N ASP A 129 0.31 2.18 -21.67
CA ASP A 129 1.03 3.28 -21.01
C ASP A 129 2.42 2.83 -20.51
N PRO A 130 3.44 2.82 -21.39
CA PRO A 130 4.78 2.38 -21.01
C PRO A 130 5.57 3.49 -20.30
N LEU A 131 6.17 3.17 -19.15
CA LEU A 131 7.30 3.90 -18.58
C LEU A 131 8.59 3.50 -19.30
N ALA A 132 8.73 3.91 -20.56
CA ALA A 132 9.82 3.46 -21.44
C ALA A 132 11.10 4.29 -21.33
N SER A 133 11.04 5.47 -20.70
CA SER A 133 12.21 6.33 -20.50
C SER A 133 12.34 6.78 -19.04
N PRO A 134 13.57 7.04 -18.57
CA PRO A 134 13.80 7.57 -17.21
C PRO A 134 13.03 8.87 -16.94
N ALA A 135 12.93 9.76 -17.94
CA ALA A 135 12.18 11.01 -17.82
C ALA A 135 10.69 10.78 -17.57
N GLN A 136 10.07 9.78 -18.22
CA GLN A 136 8.68 9.41 -17.97
C GLN A 136 8.49 8.85 -16.56
N VAL A 137 9.43 8.03 -16.06
CA VAL A 137 9.37 7.49 -14.69
C VAL A 137 9.48 8.62 -13.66
N GLU A 138 10.43 9.54 -13.82
CA GLU A 138 10.57 10.67 -12.89
C GLU A 138 9.32 11.57 -12.91
N ALA A 139 8.79 11.88 -14.11
CA ALA A 139 7.55 12.63 -14.25
C ALA A 139 6.37 11.90 -13.60
N ARG A 140 6.30 10.56 -13.72
CA ARG A 140 5.29 9.73 -13.06
C ARG A 140 5.38 9.82 -11.54
N ILE A 141 6.59 9.71 -10.98
CA ILE A 141 6.84 9.84 -9.53
C ILE A 141 6.39 11.22 -9.02
N LYS A 142 6.76 12.29 -9.72
CA LYS A 142 6.35 13.66 -9.37
C LYS A 142 4.83 13.85 -9.47
N ALA A 143 4.20 13.32 -10.52
CA ALA A 143 2.76 13.40 -10.72
C ALA A 143 1.97 12.62 -9.66
N MET A 144 2.44 11.42 -9.29
CA MET A 144 1.88 10.64 -8.18
C MET A 144 1.94 11.44 -6.88
N HIS A 145 3.12 11.97 -6.53
CA HIS A 145 3.28 12.77 -5.32
C HIS A 145 2.39 14.01 -5.33
N ALA A 146 2.35 14.78 -6.44
CA ALA A 146 1.48 15.94 -6.56
C ALA A 146 0.00 15.62 -6.29
N ARG A 147 -0.45 14.45 -6.75
CA ARG A 147 -1.82 13.99 -6.53
C ARG A 147 -2.07 13.56 -5.09
N LEU A 148 -1.11 12.88 -4.47
CA LEU A 148 -1.14 12.52 -3.04
C LEU A 148 -1.18 13.77 -2.14
N SER A 149 -0.48 14.85 -2.52
CA SER A 149 -0.43 16.10 -1.77
C SER A 149 -1.61 17.06 -2.02
N ALA A 150 -2.48 16.77 -2.99
CA ALA A 150 -3.55 17.69 -3.39
C ALA A 150 -4.48 18.04 -2.23
N LYS A 151 -4.76 19.34 -2.05
CA LYS A 151 -5.61 19.87 -0.95
C LYS A 151 -5.13 19.51 0.47
N THR A 152 -3.88 19.08 0.64
CA THR A 152 -3.25 18.87 1.96
C THR A 152 -2.36 20.05 2.32
N ALA A 153 -1.83 20.09 3.54
CA ALA A 153 -0.80 21.07 3.93
C ALA A 153 0.44 21.04 3.00
N ALA A 154 0.70 19.91 2.35
CA ALA A 154 1.80 19.73 1.41
C ALA A 154 1.45 20.13 -0.04
N GLN A 155 0.24 20.64 -0.34
CA GLN A 155 -0.18 20.97 -1.71
C GLN A 155 0.80 21.91 -2.44
N GLY A 156 1.34 22.91 -1.74
CA GLY A 156 2.32 23.85 -2.30
C GLY A 156 3.65 23.20 -2.73
N PHE A 157 3.90 21.97 -2.29
CA PHE A 157 5.11 21.19 -2.57
C PHE A 157 4.80 19.92 -3.39
N GLY A 158 3.57 19.76 -3.87
CA GLY A 158 3.17 18.60 -4.67
C GLY A 158 4.05 18.43 -5.90
N GLY A 159 4.66 17.25 -6.06
CA GLY A 159 5.61 16.94 -7.13
C GLY A 159 6.97 17.65 -7.08
N SER A 160 7.21 18.52 -6.10
CA SER A 160 8.49 19.23 -5.90
C SER A 160 9.35 18.50 -4.88
N PHE A 161 10.63 18.24 -5.23
CA PHE A 161 11.56 17.64 -4.28
C PHE A 161 11.74 18.51 -3.04
N ARG A 162 12.00 17.87 -1.90
CA ARG A 162 12.28 18.58 -0.64
C ARG A 162 13.48 19.50 -0.78
N THR A 163 13.43 20.64 -0.09
CA THR A 163 14.50 21.65 -0.11
C THR A 163 15.36 21.63 1.14
N GLN A 164 14.97 20.82 2.13
CA GLN A 164 15.71 20.62 3.37
C GLN A 164 15.95 19.13 3.63
N VAL A 165 16.88 18.83 4.52
CA VAL A 165 16.99 17.48 5.09
C VAL A 165 15.96 17.37 6.19
N THR A 166 14.81 16.79 5.88
CA THR A 166 13.70 16.61 6.82
C THR A 166 14.05 15.46 7.76
N VAL A 167 14.62 15.75 8.95
CA VAL A 167 14.87 14.74 10.00
C VAL A 167 13.71 14.68 11.01
N ALA A 168 12.97 15.78 11.17
CA ALA A 168 11.88 15.88 12.13
C ALA A 168 10.51 15.64 11.45
N GLY A 169 9.78 14.61 11.88
CA GLY A 169 8.36 14.46 11.53
C GLY A 169 7.90 13.18 10.82
N GLY A 170 8.61 12.05 10.96
CA GLY A 170 7.99 10.73 10.72
C GLY A 170 8.51 9.97 9.50
N PHE A 171 9.67 9.34 9.68
CA PHE A 171 10.29 8.36 8.78
C PHE A 171 11.14 8.90 7.63
N VAL A 172 12.17 9.65 7.99
CA VAL A 172 13.50 9.20 7.60
C VAL A 172 13.80 7.99 8.46
N LEU A 173 13.95 6.83 7.83
CA LEU A 173 14.69 5.68 8.30
C LEU A 173 15.69 6.09 9.39
N ASP A 174 15.33 6.02 10.67
CA ASP A 174 16.29 6.22 11.76
C ASP A 174 17.17 4.96 11.77
N LEU A 175 18.07 4.89 10.81
CA LEU A 175 19.07 3.84 10.60
C LEU A 175 20.19 3.99 11.63
N GLY A 176 19.88 4.47 12.83
CA GLY A 176 20.84 4.84 13.84
C GLY A 176 21.70 6.01 13.39
N ARG A 177 21.09 7.20 13.26
CA ARG A 177 21.76 8.48 12.95
C ARG A 177 22.28 8.65 11.52
N ILE A 178 21.75 7.87 10.57
CA ILE A 178 21.95 8.09 9.13
C ILE A 178 20.67 8.64 8.51
N ALA A 179 20.76 9.83 7.92
CA ALA A 179 19.69 10.55 7.25
C ALA A 179 19.80 10.41 5.72
N PRO A 180 18.74 10.79 4.97
CA PRO A 180 18.69 10.67 3.52
C PRO A 180 19.73 11.59 2.86
N PRO A 181 19.87 11.53 1.52
CA PRO A 181 20.78 12.43 0.80
C PRO A 181 20.43 13.90 1.04
N PRO A 182 21.38 14.83 0.86
CA PRO A 182 21.04 16.24 0.79
C PRO A 182 20.15 16.53 -0.45
N PRO A 183 19.31 17.58 -0.43
CA PRO A 183 18.38 17.93 -1.51
C PRO A 183 19.00 17.94 -2.92
N GLU A 184 20.20 18.48 -3.05
CA GLU A 184 20.96 18.59 -4.30
C GLU A 184 21.32 17.23 -4.92
N HIS A 185 21.31 16.14 -4.15
CA HIS A 185 21.61 14.79 -4.64
C HIS A 185 20.35 13.99 -5.02
N ILE A 186 19.14 14.46 -4.69
CA ILE A 186 17.89 13.72 -4.92
C ILE A 186 17.71 13.39 -6.41
N ALA A 187 17.91 14.37 -7.30
CA ALA A 187 17.73 14.20 -8.73
C ALA A 187 18.68 13.13 -9.32
N ALA A 188 19.94 13.12 -8.88
CA ALA A 188 20.90 12.11 -9.30
C ALA A 188 20.50 10.72 -8.82
N CYS A 189 20.08 10.57 -7.56
CA CYS A 189 19.64 9.29 -7.02
C CYS A 189 18.36 8.76 -7.71
N LEU A 190 17.41 9.65 -8.03
CA LEU A 190 16.18 9.28 -8.73
C LEU A 190 16.41 8.93 -10.19
N THR A 191 17.43 9.52 -10.85
CA THR A 191 17.80 9.14 -12.21
C THR A 191 18.11 7.64 -12.29
N ASP A 192 18.84 7.09 -11.33
CA ASP A 192 19.17 5.66 -11.29
C ASP A 192 17.92 4.77 -11.10
N VAL A 193 17.04 5.16 -10.18
CA VAL A 193 15.72 4.49 -9.96
C VAL A 193 14.91 4.52 -11.25
N ALA A 194 14.87 5.66 -11.92
CA ALA A 194 14.14 5.85 -13.16
C ALA A 194 14.70 4.98 -14.30
N MET A 195 16.03 4.88 -14.42
CA MET A 195 16.68 3.94 -15.35
C MET A 195 16.36 2.48 -15.01
N PHE A 196 16.32 2.13 -13.72
CA PHE A 196 15.98 0.78 -13.25
C PHE A 196 14.55 0.36 -13.57
N ILE A 197 13.60 1.29 -13.51
CA ILE A 197 12.20 1.01 -13.87
C ILE A 197 12.02 0.99 -15.39
N ALA A 198 12.65 1.92 -16.11
CA ALA A 198 12.50 2.04 -17.57
C ALA A 198 13.18 0.91 -18.35
N ALA A 199 14.35 0.46 -17.88
CA ALA A 199 15.10 -0.64 -18.46
C ALA A 199 15.37 -1.69 -17.36
N PRO A 200 14.36 -2.52 -17.03
CA PRO A 200 14.46 -3.45 -15.92
C PRO A 200 15.54 -4.53 -16.20
N PRO A 201 16.46 -4.77 -15.25
CA PRO A 201 17.40 -5.88 -15.36
C PRO A 201 16.67 -7.25 -15.29
N PRO A 202 17.34 -8.37 -15.59
CA PRO A 202 16.79 -9.72 -15.50
C PRO A 202 16.64 -10.18 -14.03
N ILE A 203 15.94 -9.37 -13.23
CA ILE A 203 15.61 -9.60 -11.83
C ILE A 203 14.09 -9.80 -11.75
N PRO A 204 13.60 -10.83 -11.03
CA PRO A 204 12.17 -11.05 -10.83
C PRO A 204 11.43 -9.82 -10.30
N LEU A 205 10.21 -9.58 -10.79
CA LEU A 205 9.44 -8.35 -10.51
C LEU A 205 9.33 -8.03 -9.02
N LEU A 206 8.96 -9.01 -8.19
CA LEU A 206 8.79 -8.76 -6.75
C LEU A 206 10.08 -8.28 -6.07
N LEU A 207 11.24 -8.78 -6.52
CA LEU A 207 12.53 -8.31 -6.03
C LEU A 207 12.85 -6.91 -6.58
N ARG A 208 12.54 -6.62 -7.85
CA ARG A 208 12.67 -5.26 -8.42
C ARG A 208 11.82 -4.24 -7.65
N ILE A 209 10.57 -4.57 -7.33
CA ILE A 209 9.69 -3.73 -6.52
C ILE A 209 10.31 -3.52 -5.12
N ALA A 210 10.78 -4.59 -4.48
CA ALA A 210 11.45 -4.49 -3.19
C ALA A 210 12.66 -3.53 -3.25
N MET A 211 13.48 -3.63 -4.31
CA MET A 211 14.66 -2.78 -4.49
C MET A 211 14.29 -1.31 -4.70
N VAL A 212 13.35 -1.03 -5.60
CA VAL A 212 12.83 0.33 -5.85
C VAL A 212 12.25 0.92 -4.58
N TRP A 213 11.51 0.12 -3.80
CA TRP A 213 10.94 0.59 -2.54
C TRP A 213 12.02 0.98 -1.53
N ALA A 214 12.98 0.10 -1.27
CA ALA A 214 14.08 0.38 -0.35
C ALA A 214 14.83 1.66 -0.75
N GLN A 215 15.09 1.82 -2.05
CA GLN A 215 15.78 2.98 -2.59
C GLN A 215 14.96 4.26 -2.42
N LEU A 216 13.67 4.25 -2.72
CA LEU A 216 12.82 5.45 -2.55
C LEU A 216 12.67 5.87 -1.09
N ILE A 217 12.56 4.91 -0.17
CA ILE A 217 12.55 5.19 1.27
C ILE A 217 13.89 5.78 1.70
N ALA A 218 15.01 5.26 1.18
CA ALA A 218 16.34 5.78 1.51
C ALA A 218 16.61 7.19 0.93
N ILE A 219 16.08 7.50 -0.26
CA ILE A 219 16.20 8.82 -0.88
C ILE A 219 15.28 9.83 -0.17
N ALA A 220 14.06 9.40 0.18
CA ALA A 220 12.98 10.23 0.70
C ALA A 220 12.84 11.55 -0.08
N PRO A 221 12.47 11.50 -1.38
CA PRO A 221 12.60 12.65 -2.28
C PRO A 221 11.67 13.84 -1.95
N PHE A 222 10.59 13.61 -1.21
CA PHE A 222 9.58 14.63 -0.89
C PHE A 222 9.53 14.93 0.61
N GLU A 223 8.94 16.07 0.98
CA GLU A 223 8.79 16.47 2.40
C GLU A 223 7.90 15.50 3.19
N GLN A 224 6.82 15.02 2.57
CA GLN A 224 5.84 14.10 3.18
C GLN A 224 5.28 13.14 2.12
N GLY A 225 4.60 12.08 2.53
CA GLY A 225 3.89 11.18 1.61
C GLY A 225 4.78 10.19 0.84
N ASN A 226 6.07 10.08 1.18
CA ASN A 226 7.00 9.14 0.53
C ASN A 226 6.54 7.67 0.66
N GLN A 227 5.93 7.28 1.78
CA GLN A 227 5.43 5.91 1.96
C GLN A 227 4.26 5.60 1.02
N MET A 228 3.27 6.51 0.95
CA MET A 228 2.15 6.39 0.00
C MET A 228 2.63 6.35 -1.45
N LEU A 229 3.65 7.15 -1.78
CA LEU A 229 4.28 7.12 -3.09
C LEU A 229 4.93 5.76 -3.38
N CYS A 230 5.69 5.22 -2.43
CA CYS A 230 6.32 3.92 -2.59
C CYS A 230 5.28 2.82 -2.82
N GLN A 231 4.20 2.84 -2.05
CA GLN A 231 3.10 1.91 -2.18
C GLN A 231 2.43 2.03 -3.57
N ALA A 232 2.10 3.26 -3.98
CA ALA A 232 1.47 3.52 -5.26
C ALA A 232 2.36 3.10 -6.43
N LEU A 233 3.67 3.36 -6.36
CA LEU A 233 4.61 2.94 -7.39
C LEU A 233 4.79 1.42 -7.43
N ALA A 234 4.85 0.76 -6.27
CA ALA A 234 4.87 -0.70 -6.19
C ALA A 234 3.62 -1.33 -6.83
N ALA A 235 2.44 -0.77 -6.56
CA ALA A 235 1.20 -1.18 -7.19
C ALA A 235 1.23 -0.95 -8.71
N GLU A 236 1.70 0.21 -9.18
CA GLU A 236 1.81 0.50 -10.62
C GLU A 236 2.79 -0.45 -11.33
N MET A 237 3.94 -0.75 -10.72
CA MET A 237 4.89 -1.73 -11.25
C MET A 237 4.28 -3.13 -11.35
N ALA A 238 3.50 -3.54 -10.34
CA ALA A 238 2.85 -4.85 -10.33
C ALA A 238 1.80 -4.99 -11.45
N VAL A 239 0.86 -4.04 -11.54
CA VAL A 239 -0.23 -4.12 -12.52
C VAL A 239 0.25 -4.03 -13.96
N ARG A 240 1.31 -3.26 -14.23
CA ARG A 240 1.89 -3.13 -15.57
C ARG A 240 2.53 -4.42 -16.09
N GLU A 241 2.89 -5.33 -15.19
CA GLU A 241 3.42 -6.65 -15.53
C GLU A 241 2.38 -7.77 -15.35
N GLY A 242 1.10 -7.42 -15.22
CA GLY A 242 -0.02 -8.36 -15.16
C GLY A 242 -0.24 -9.01 -13.79
N TYR A 243 0.39 -8.49 -12.73
CA TYR A 243 0.10 -8.93 -11.37
C TYR A 243 -1.10 -8.16 -10.81
N ALA A 244 -1.84 -8.77 -9.89
CA ALA A 244 -2.79 -8.02 -9.06
C ALA A 244 -2.04 -6.90 -8.30
N PRO A 245 -2.71 -5.76 -8.01
CA PRO A 245 -2.10 -4.71 -7.20
C PRO A 245 -1.60 -5.25 -5.86
N LEU A 246 -0.41 -4.81 -5.44
CA LEU A 246 0.16 -5.24 -4.17
C LEU A 246 -0.47 -4.47 -3.00
N PHE A 247 -1.08 -5.22 -2.07
CA PHE A 247 -1.72 -4.69 -0.86
C PHE A 247 -0.83 -4.83 0.39
N ASN A 248 0.42 -4.40 0.30
CA ASN A 248 1.43 -4.64 1.34
C ASN A 248 1.57 -3.50 2.36
N ALA A 249 0.71 -2.48 2.32
CA ALA A 249 0.71 -1.36 3.27
C ALA A 249 0.62 -1.82 4.74
N GLN A 250 -0.01 -2.96 5.00
CA GLN A 250 -0.18 -3.52 6.35
C GLN A 250 1.09 -4.14 6.95
N PHE A 251 2.09 -4.45 6.13
CA PHE A 251 3.16 -5.36 6.54
C PHE A 251 4.55 -4.90 6.23
N VAL A 252 4.71 -3.96 5.30
CA VAL A 252 6.01 -3.37 5.07
C VAL A 252 5.96 -1.98 5.65
N LEU A 253 6.02 -1.97 6.97
CA LEU A 253 6.14 -0.75 7.75
C LEU A 253 7.60 -0.64 8.18
N PRO A 254 8.33 0.37 7.70
CA PRO A 254 9.68 0.67 8.18
C PRO A 254 9.74 0.92 9.69
N GLU A 255 8.61 0.98 10.40
CA GLU A 255 8.57 1.14 11.85
C GLU A 255 8.95 -0.12 12.61
N GLN A 256 8.76 -1.30 12.00
CA GLN A 256 9.14 -2.56 12.60
C GLN A 256 10.67 -2.71 12.63
N ALA A 257 11.22 -3.13 13.77
CA ALA A 257 12.68 -3.26 13.94
C ALA A 257 13.32 -4.19 12.90
N CYS A 258 12.64 -5.29 12.56
CA CYS A 258 13.06 -6.22 11.51
C CYS A 258 13.13 -5.54 10.13
N ALA A 259 12.12 -4.75 9.76
CA ALA A 259 12.09 -3.97 8.53
C ALA A 259 13.26 -3.00 8.45
N ARG A 260 13.51 -2.24 9.52
CA ARG A 260 14.62 -1.27 9.60
C ARG A 260 15.96 -1.95 9.42
N ASN A 261 16.19 -3.06 10.12
CA ASN A 261 17.45 -3.77 10.05
C ASN A 261 17.69 -4.36 8.66
N ALA A 262 16.63 -4.89 8.03
CA ALA A 262 16.71 -5.42 6.68
C ALA A 262 16.95 -4.33 5.63
N LEU A 263 16.24 -3.19 5.72
CA LEU A 263 16.47 -2.01 4.88
C LEU A 263 17.88 -1.46 5.06
N ARG A 264 18.36 -1.40 6.30
CA ARG A 264 19.72 -0.99 6.63
C ARG A 264 20.75 -1.87 5.95
N ALA A 265 20.62 -3.20 6.07
CA ALA A 265 21.53 -4.14 5.44
C ALA A 265 21.56 -3.97 3.91
N ALA A 266 20.40 -3.83 3.28
CA ALA A 266 20.30 -3.61 1.84
C ALA A 266 20.99 -2.30 1.40
N ILE A 267 20.66 -1.18 2.05
CA ILE A 267 21.06 0.16 1.62
C ILE A 267 22.50 0.50 2.05
N LEU A 268 22.88 0.17 3.28
CA LEU A 268 24.16 0.55 3.88
C LEU A 268 25.27 -0.50 3.74
N GLU A 269 24.90 -1.77 3.59
CA GLU A 269 25.84 -2.90 3.53
C GLU A 269 25.81 -3.59 2.16
N GLY A 270 24.79 -3.32 1.33
CA GLY A 270 24.61 -3.99 0.04
C GLY A 270 24.09 -5.43 0.16
N VAL A 271 23.67 -5.83 1.35
CA VAL A 271 23.20 -7.19 1.65
C VAL A 271 21.68 -7.23 1.50
N TRP A 272 21.22 -7.61 0.31
CA TRP A 272 19.80 -7.52 -0.07
C TRP A 272 18.94 -8.69 0.42
N ALA A 273 19.51 -9.87 0.65
CA ALA A 273 18.74 -11.07 1.00
C ALA A 273 17.80 -10.90 2.22
N PRO A 274 18.21 -10.27 3.34
CA PRO A 274 17.31 -10.02 4.47
C PRO A 274 16.11 -9.13 4.10
N TRP A 275 16.33 -8.10 3.27
CA TRP A 275 15.26 -7.23 2.79
C TRP A 275 14.30 -7.96 1.85
N PHE A 276 14.82 -8.77 0.93
CA PHE A 276 13.99 -9.60 0.07
C PHE A 276 13.15 -10.58 0.86
N CYS A 277 13.72 -11.24 1.86
CA CYS A 277 12.99 -12.14 2.74
C CYS A 277 11.85 -11.41 3.47
N TYR A 278 12.15 -10.28 4.11
CA TYR A 278 11.14 -9.47 4.81
C TYR A 278 10.03 -8.98 3.86
N PHE A 279 10.40 -8.43 2.71
CA PHE A 279 9.44 -7.92 1.74
C PHE A 279 8.53 -9.04 1.19
N LEU A 280 9.11 -10.18 0.81
CA LEU A 280 8.34 -11.32 0.29
C LEU A 280 7.43 -11.92 1.36
N GLN A 281 7.88 -12.03 2.61
CA GLN A 281 7.01 -12.43 3.73
C GLN A 281 5.85 -11.45 3.93
N GLY A 282 6.11 -10.14 3.82
CA GLY A 282 5.08 -9.11 3.87
C GLY A 282 4.06 -9.25 2.75
N VAL A 283 4.50 -9.48 1.50
CA VAL A 283 3.61 -9.76 0.37
C VAL A 283 2.83 -11.06 0.59
N ASN A 284 3.47 -12.11 1.11
CA ASN A 284 2.81 -13.39 1.41
C ASN A 284 1.69 -13.23 2.46
N LYS A 285 1.93 -12.42 3.49
CA LYS A 285 0.95 -12.11 4.54
C LYS A 285 -0.18 -11.24 3.99
N ALA A 286 0.13 -10.27 3.12
CA ALA A 286 -0.86 -9.46 2.40
C ALA A 286 -1.81 -10.33 1.57
N ILE A 287 -1.26 -11.29 0.80
CA ILE A 287 -2.08 -12.22 0.03
C ILE A 287 -3.04 -13.00 0.93
N GLY A 288 -2.55 -13.53 2.05
CA GLY A 288 -3.39 -14.23 3.03
C GLY A 288 -4.57 -13.37 3.51
N LYS A 289 -4.29 -12.14 3.93
CA LYS A 289 -5.36 -11.22 4.38
C LYS A 289 -6.38 -10.90 3.31
N VAL A 290 -5.95 -10.71 2.05
CA VAL A 290 -6.90 -10.47 0.95
C VAL A 290 -7.76 -11.71 0.73
N GLN A 291 -7.20 -12.91 0.82
CA GLN A 291 -7.96 -14.16 0.75
C GLN A 291 -9.00 -14.24 1.87
N ASP A 292 -8.62 -13.93 3.12
CA ASP A 292 -9.54 -13.90 4.27
C ASP A 292 -10.70 -12.90 4.06
N VAL A 293 -10.39 -11.72 3.49
CA VAL A 293 -11.41 -10.73 3.13
C VAL A 293 -12.37 -11.27 2.07
N ILE A 294 -11.85 -11.89 1.00
CA ILE A 294 -12.69 -12.48 -0.07
C ILE A 294 -13.64 -13.52 0.52
N GLU A 295 -13.13 -14.44 1.34
CA GLU A 295 -13.93 -15.50 1.98
C GLU A 295 -14.98 -14.93 2.92
N SER A 296 -14.62 -13.89 3.68
CA SER A 296 -15.54 -13.19 4.58
C SER A 296 -16.66 -12.49 3.82
N VAL A 297 -16.34 -11.78 2.74
CA VAL A 297 -17.31 -11.11 1.87
C VAL A 297 -18.28 -12.13 1.26
N GLN A 298 -17.77 -13.25 0.74
CA GLN A 298 -18.61 -14.32 0.18
C GLN A 298 -19.53 -14.94 1.23
N THR A 299 -19.01 -15.19 2.43
CA THR A 299 -19.78 -15.72 3.56
C THR A 299 -20.91 -14.78 3.96
N ILE A 300 -20.62 -13.48 4.07
CA ILE A 300 -21.61 -12.45 4.39
C ILE A 300 -22.65 -12.32 3.28
N ALA A 301 -22.23 -12.32 2.01
CA ALA A 301 -23.15 -12.28 0.87
C ALA A 301 -24.12 -13.47 0.90
N ALA A 302 -23.66 -14.68 1.19
CA ALA A 302 -24.51 -15.86 1.34
C ALA A 302 -25.47 -15.78 2.54
N GLN A 303 -25.07 -15.11 3.64
CA GLN A 303 -25.96 -14.81 4.76
C GLN A 303 -27.03 -13.78 4.38
N TRP A 304 -26.65 -12.73 3.65
CA TRP A 304 -27.58 -11.72 3.17
C TRP A 304 -28.61 -12.28 2.19
N GLU A 305 -28.23 -13.20 1.30
CA GLU A 305 -29.17 -13.89 0.42
C GLU A 305 -30.26 -14.63 1.21
N ARG A 306 -29.91 -15.30 2.30
CA ARG A 306 -30.89 -15.94 3.22
C ARG A 306 -31.81 -14.93 3.89
N ARG A 307 -31.27 -13.79 4.34
CA ARG A 307 -32.11 -12.68 4.89
C ARG A 307 -33.09 -12.13 3.84
N LEU A 308 -32.82 -12.36 2.55
CA LEU A 308 -33.61 -11.90 1.41
C LEU A 308 -34.55 -12.96 0.83
N ASP A 309 -34.72 -14.15 1.44
CA ASP A 309 -35.55 -15.24 0.89
C ASP A 309 -37.00 -14.85 0.55
N GLY A 310 -37.60 -13.88 1.25
CA GLY A 310 -38.93 -13.32 0.92
C GLY A 310 -38.94 -12.19 -0.14
N THR A 311 -37.78 -11.79 -0.63
CA THR A 311 -37.60 -10.72 -1.62
C THR A 311 -37.50 -11.33 -3.02
N ARG A 312 -38.23 -10.77 -3.99
CA ARG A 312 -38.21 -11.22 -5.40
C ARG A 312 -36.78 -11.38 -5.93
N GLN A 313 -36.54 -12.47 -6.66
CA GLN A 313 -35.23 -12.88 -7.16
C GLN A 313 -34.51 -11.79 -7.98
N HIS A 314 -35.26 -11.03 -8.78
CA HIS A 314 -34.73 -9.93 -9.61
C HIS A 314 -35.05 -8.54 -9.03
N SER A 315 -35.15 -8.43 -7.72
CA SER A 315 -35.34 -7.12 -7.08
C SER A 315 -34.06 -6.31 -7.06
N PHE A 316 -34.18 -4.99 -7.20
CA PHE A 316 -33.06 -4.07 -6.96
C PHE A 316 -32.53 -4.15 -5.53
N ALA A 317 -33.30 -4.66 -4.57
CA ALA A 317 -32.80 -4.93 -3.22
C ALA A 317 -31.69 -6.00 -3.21
N ARG A 318 -31.90 -7.15 -3.88
CA ARG A 318 -30.85 -8.19 -4.01
C ARG A 318 -29.62 -7.67 -4.76
N ALA A 319 -29.81 -6.99 -5.89
CA ALA A 319 -28.69 -6.39 -6.63
C ALA A 319 -27.94 -5.33 -5.80
N THR A 320 -28.66 -4.53 -5.00
CA THR A 320 -28.04 -3.55 -4.10
C THR A 320 -27.31 -4.23 -2.95
N ALA A 321 -27.82 -5.34 -2.40
CA ALA A 321 -27.12 -6.12 -1.37
C ALA A 321 -25.81 -6.72 -1.91
N GLN A 322 -25.84 -7.30 -3.11
CA GLN A 322 -24.63 -7.80 -3.76
C GLN A 322 -23.59 -6.69 -3.93
N TRP A 323 -24.00 -5.53 -4.43
CA TRP A 323 -23.08 -4.40 -4.57
C TRP A 323 -22.57 -3.87 -3.22
N ALA A 324 -23.44 -3.82 -2.20
CA ALA A 324 -23.08 -3.39 -0.84
C ALA A 324 -21.99 -4.27 -0.20
N SER A 325 -21.82 -5.51 -0.65
CA SER A 325 -20.76 -6.42 -0.17
C SER A 325 -19.35 -5.91 -0.51
N CYS A 326 -19.23 -5.11 -1.56
CA CYS A 326 -17.97 -4.50 -2.02
C CYS A 326 -18.00 -2.97 -1.97
N GLN A 327 -19.15 -2.36 -1.65
CA GLN A 327 -19.35 -0.93 -1.46
C GLN A 327 -20.21 -0.69 -0.21
N PRO A 328 -19.62 -0.77 1.00
CA PRO A 328 -20.40 -0.85 2.24
C PRO A 328 -20.97 0.49 2.71
N ALA A 329 -20.72 1.59 1.99
CA ALA A 329 -21.35 2.89 2.23
C ALA A 329 -22.09 3.36 0.97
N LEU A 330 -23.40 3.57 1.10
CA LEU A 330 -24.31 3.81 0.00
C LEU A 330 -25.21 5.03 0.25
N THR A 331 -25.61 5.68 -0.85
CA THR A 331 -26.68 6.68 -0.86
C THR A 331 -27.74 6.31 -1.89
N ALA A 332 -28.95 6.86 -1.74
CA ALA A 332 -30.00 6.66 -2.75
C ALA A 332 -29.59 7.14 -4.14
N ASN A 333 -28.77 8.19 -4.23
CA ASN A 333 -28.23 8.69 -5.50
C ASN A 333 -27.22 7.72 -6.11
N ALA A 334 -26.36 7.10 -5.30
CA ALA A 334 -25.40 6.12 -5.75
C ALA A 334 -26.10 4.86 -6.29
N VAL A 335 -27.13 4.36 -5.60
CA VAL A 335 -27.97 3.23 -6.06
C VAL A 335 -28.68 3.57 -7.37
N ARG A 336 -29.26 4.78 -7.47
CA ARG A 336 -29.88 5.27 -8.71
C ARG A 336 -28.90 5.28 -9.87
N ALA A 337 -27.70 5.85 -9.68
CA ALA A 337 -26.72 5.95 -10.74
C ALA A 337 -26.17 4.57 -11.15
N ARG A 338 -25.96 3.66 -10.18
CA ARG A 338 -25.40 2.33 -10.41
C ARG A 338 -26.34 1.40 -11.19
N PHE A 339 -27.65 1.50 -10.96
CA PHE A 339 -28.65 0.58 -11.54
C PHE A 339 -29.60 1.28 -12.53
N ASP A 340 -29.42 2.57 -12.79
CA ASP A 340 -30.27 3.39 -13.66
C ASP A 340 -31.77 3.28 -13.32
N VAL A 341 -32.11 3.56 -12.05
CA VAL A 341 -33.47 3.43 -11.52
C VAL A 341 -34.03 4.72 -10.96
N SER A 342 -35.36 4.82 -10.86
CA SER A 342 -36.00 5.98 -10.23
C SER A 342 -35.58 6.16 -8.76
N SER A 343 -35.59 7.40 -8.26
CA SER A 343 -35.30 7.68 -6.84
C SER A 343 -36.22 6.93 -5.87
N PRO A 344 -37.55 6.80 -6.12
CA PRO A 344 -38.41 5.92 -5.32
C PRO A 344 -37.96 4.46 -5.31
N THR A 345 -37.57 3.90 -6.46
CA THR A 345 -37.08 2.50 -6.56
C THR A 345 -35.80 2.30 -5.76
N ALA A 346 -34.83 3.22 -5.86
CA ALA A 346 -33.60 3.17 -5.09
C ALA A 346 -33.85 3.24 -3.58
N ARG A 347 -34.77 4.13 -3.13
CA ARG A 347 -35.14 4.24 -1.71
C ARG A 347 -35.87 3.00 -1.21
N ALA A 348 -36.74 2.39 -2.02
CA ALA A 348 -37.43 1.16 -1.66
C ALA A 348 -36.45 -0.01 -1.50
N ALA A 349 -35.46 -0.13 -2.38
CA ALA A 349 -34.39 -1.12 -2.26
C ALA A 349 -33.61 -0.93 -0.95
N LEU A 350 -33.15 0.29 -0.67
CA LEU A 350 -32.43 0.61 0.57
C LEU A 350 -33.27 0.39 1.83
N ALA A 351 -34.55 0.78 1.81
CA ALA A 351 -35.46 0.57 2.93
C ALA A 351 -35.64 -0.93 3.22
N ARG A 352 -35.77 -1.76 2.18
CA ARG A 352 -35.84 -3.21 2.34
C ARG A 352 -34.57 -3.76 2.98
N LEU A 353 -33.38 -3.30 2.56
CA LEU A 353 -32.12 -3.74 3.15
C LEU A 353 -31.95 -3.32 4.61
N VAL A 354 -32.51 -2.17 5.01
CA VAL A 354 -32.57 -1.77 6.42
C VAL A 354 -33.54 -2.67 7.20
N GLU A 355 -34.72 -2.95 6.65
CA GLU A 355 -35.73 -3.80 7.28
C GLU A 355 -35.20 -5.21 7.60
N VAL A 356 -34.42 -5.80 6.70
CA VAL A 356 -33.80 -7.13 6.91
C VAL A 356 -32.45 -7.08 7.64
N GLY A 357 -32.03 -5.90 8.12
CA GLY A 357 -30.80 -5.74 8.90
C GLY A 357 -29.50 -5.95 8.11
N ILE A 358 -29.51 -5.75 6.79
CA ILE A 358 -28.29 -5.73 5.96
C ILE A 358 -27.62 -4.36 6.04
N LEU A 359 -28.42 -3.29 6.02
CA LEU A 359 -27.95 -1.92 6.13
C LEU A 359 -28.44 -1.25 7.40
N LEU A 360 -27.66 -0.30 7.92
CA LEU A 360 -28.10 0.66 8.92
C LEU A 360 -28.27 2.03 8.25
N GLY A 361 -29.42 2.66 8.44
CA GLY A 361 -29.66 4.02 7.98
C GLY A 361 -29.07 5.03 8.95
N HIS A 362 -28.14 5.86 8.48
CA HIS A 362 -27.59 6.99 9.23
C HIS A 362 -28.10 8.30 8.61
N SER A 363 -28.66 9.18 9.45
CA SER A 363 -29.08 10.51 9.02
C SER A 363 -28.00 11.51 9.42
N GLU A 364 -27.31 12.08 8.43
CA GLU A 364 -26.34 13.14 8.64
C GLU A 364 -26.85 14.51 8.16
N SER A 365 -26.21 15.57 8.65
CA SER A 365 -26.48 16.97 8.33
C SER A 365 -26.35 17.23 6.81
N ARG A 366 -27.21 18.11 6.27
CA ARG A 366 -27.43 18.42 4.82
C ARG A 366 -28.43 17.52 4.05
N GLY A 367 -29.25 16.74 4.75
CA GLY A 367 -30.45 16.11 4.16
C GLY A 367 -30.19 14.92 3.23
N ARG A 368 -28.96 14.40 3.18
CA ARG A 368 -28.62 13.17 2.46
C ARG A 368 -28.57 12.01 3.45
N ARG A 369 -29.41 11.00 3.24
CA ARG A 369 -29.43 9.79 4.06
C ARG A 369 -28.38 8.80 3.54
N LEU A 370 -27.49 8.39 4.43
CA LEU A 370 -26.43 7.43 4.20
C LEU A 370 -26.88 6.06 4.73
N TYR A 371 -26.45 5.00 4.07
CA TYR A 371 -26.70 3.63 4.49
C TYR A 371 -25.38 2.88 4.53
N VAL A 372 -25.10 2.22 5.66
CA VAL A 372 -23.85 1.49 5.86
C VAL A 372 -24.10 0.00 6.09
N ALA A 373 -23.23 -0.85 5.57
CA ALA A 373 -23.25 -2.30 5.76
C ALA A 373 -22.29 -2.67 6.92
N PRO A 374 -22.78 -2.78 8.17
CA PRO A 374 -21.91 -3.01 9.32
C PRO A 374 -21.16 -4.35 9.23
N ASP A 375 -21.78 -5.39 8.69
CA ASP A 375 -21.19 -6.72 8.55
C ASP A 375 -19.90 -6.66 7.71
N ILE A 376 -19.88 -5.88 6.62
CA ILE A 376 -18.71 -5.71 5.75
C ILE A 376 -17.64 -4.84 6.40
N LEU A 377 -18.05 -3.73 7.03
CA LEU A 377 -17.11 -2.86 7.75
C LEU A 377 -16.41 -3.58 8.90
N ALA A 378 -17.07 -4.57 9.50
CA ALA A 378 -16.49 -5.40 10.56
C ALA A 378 -15.32 -6.29 10.07
N ILE A 379 -15.26 -6.65 8.78
CA ILE A 379 -14.12 -7.39 8.22
C ILE A 379 -12.82 -6.59 8.40
N PHE A 380 -12.91 -5.26 8.27
CA PHE A 380 -11.78 -4.34 8.33
C PHE A 380 -11.57 -3.75 9.73
N SER A 381 -12.27 -4.27 10.74
CA SER A 381 -11.99 -3.92 12.14
C SER A 381 -10.82 -4.75 12.67
N ASP A 382 -9.99 -4.19 13.54
CA ASP A 382 -8.81 -4.87 14.10
C ASP A 382 -9.16 -6.27 14.61
N GLN A 383 -8.85 -7.30 13.82
CA GLN A 383 -8.24 -8.48 14.40
C GLN A 383 -6.97 -7.96 15.05
N ALA A 384 -6.94 -7.98 16.38
CA ALA A 384 -5.81 -7.57 17.18
C ALA A 384 -4.57 -8.43 16.85
N ASP A 385 -3.88 -8.11 15.75
CA ASP A 385 -2.44 -8.24 15.64
C ASP A 385 -1.83 -6.94 16.20
N GLY A 386 -2.12 -6.65 17.48
CA GLY A 386 -1.09 -6.06 18.32
C GLY A 386 0.14 -6.98 18.29
N PRO A 387 1.36 -6.47 18.56
CA PRO A 387 2.60 -7.17 18.23
C PRO A 387 2.51 -8.63 18.65
N ALA A 388 2.59 -9.53 17.67
CA ALA A 388 2.81 -10.93 17.94
C ALA A 388 3.95 -10.99 18.97
N SER A 389 3.66 -11.61 20.10
CA SER A 389 4.62 -11.87 21.16
C SER A 389 5.92 -12.43 20.55
N PRO A 390 7.09 -12.16 21.15
CA PRO A 390 8.41 -12.40 20.56
C PRO A 390 8.81 -13.88 20.37
N GLU A 391 7.85 -14.81 20.25
CA GLU A 391 8.11 -16.26 20.15
C GLU A 391 7.83 -16.86 18.77
N ALA A 392 7.64 -16.05 17.74
CA ALA A 392 7.86 -16.54 16.38
C ALA A 392 9.37 -16.59 16.14
N GLU A 393 9.99 -17.71 16.53
CA GLU A 393 11.37 -18.04 16.18
C GLU A 393 11.61 -17.77 14.69
N PRO A 394 12.69 -17.05 14.33
CA PRO A 394 13.01 -16.84 12.93
C PRO A 394 13.45 -18.18 12.33
N ILE A 395 12.60 -18.75 11.48
CA ILE A 395 13.04 -19.74 10.49
C ILE A 395 13.94 -19.00 9.51
N CYS A 396 15.23 -18.89 9.86
CA CYS A 396 16.30 -18.46 9.01
C CYS A 396 17.56 -19.25 9.38
N MET A 397 17.55 -20.55 9.03
CA MET A 397 18.76 -21.37 8.94
C MET A 397 18.97 -21.70 7.47
N VAL A 398 19.52 -20.74 6.71
CA VAL A 398 20.25 -21.08 5.49
C VAL A 398 21.66 -21.42 5.93
N ALA A 399 21.95 -22.72 5.89
CA ALA A 399 23.24 -23.29 6.20
C ALA A 399 24.31 -22.73 5.25
N ALA A 400 25.24 -21.94 5.78
CA ALA A 400 26.54 -21.75 5.16
C ALA A 400 27.39 -22.99 5.47
N THR A 401 27.60 -23.81 4.46
CA THR A 401 28.50 -24.95 4.47
C THR A 401 29.96 -24.52 4.69
N GLY A 402 30.60 -25.06 5.74
CA GLY A 402 32.05 -24.95 5.97
C GLY A 402 32.52 -25.54 7.30
N ARG A 403 32.71 -26.87 7.37
CA ARG A 403 33.34 -27.62 8.49
C ARG A 403 34.85 -27.31 8.63
N PRO A 404 35.59 -27.89 9.62
CA PRO A 404 35.43 -27.87 11.08
C PRO A 404 36.78 -27.51 11.78
N ARG A 405 36.77 -27.25 13.10
CA ARG A 405 37.86 -27.42 14.10
C ARG A 405 37.50 -26.55 15.31
N GLY A 406 37.57 -26.97 16.57
CA GLY A 406 38.05 -28.18 17.21
C GLY A 406 37.85 -27.96 18.72
N LEU A 407 37.68 -29.06 19.45
CA LEU A 407 37.64 -29.09 20.92
C LEU A 407 38.83 -28.32 21.52
N PHE A 408 38.64 -27.62 22.64
CA PHE A 408 39.07 -28.05 23.98
C PHE A 408 38.91 -26.90 25.00
N VAL A 409 38.18 -27.26 26.08
CA VAL A 409 38.06 -26.69 27.44
C VAL A 409 37.59 -25.25 27.60
#